data_AF-A0AAE6JD25-F1
#
_entry.id   AF-A0AAE6JD25-F1
#
_cell.length_a   1.000
_cell.length_b   1.000
_cell.length_c   1.000
_cell.angle_alpha   90.00
_cell.angle_beta   90.00
_cell.angle_gamma   90.00
#
_symmetry.space_group_name_H-M   'P 1'
#
loop_
_entity.id
_entity.type
_entity.pdbx_description
1 polymer ?
#
loop_
_entity_poly.entity_id
_entity_poly.type
_entity_poly.pdbx_seq_one_letter_code
_entity_poly.pdbx_strand_id
1 'polypeptide(L)'
;MKNNIAIVGFYAAMAAFLAMVGYGIVQILQVAGVTGYPLDDILIYGFSLAIAPPFLIAILALHHIVPGDRKFWSHAALLFALLYTVYVVMMYSVQLATVIPVSLHNPSVNILTVTPHSFFWTLDALGYICMSLSTLFAAFVFKRDGAQKSLRRFLIANGLMIPLISFAYFYPHFSTWVLFIGTPWLVTAPGSVLLLAAFFRRSYLTELT
;
A
#
# COMPACT_ATOMS: atom_id res chain seq x y z
N MET A 1 -17.60 0.52 -22.04
CA MET A 1 -17.49 0.40 -20.56
C MET A 1 -16.09 0.03 -20.10
N LYS A 2 -15.46 -1.03 -20.63
CA LYS A 2 -14.11 -1.46 -20.23
C LYS A 2 -13.03 -0.36 -20.42
N ASN A 3 -13.05 0.36 -21.55
CA ASN A 3 -12.22 1.57 -21.74
C ASN A 3 -12.29 2.58 -20.58
N ASN A 4 -13.48 2.97 -20.13
CA ASN A 4 -13.61 3.93 -19.03
C ASN A 4 -13.03 3.37 -17.73
N ILE A 5 -13.21 2.07 -17.48
CA ILE A 5 -12.67 1.39 -16.29
C ILE A 5 -11.14 1.33 -16.34
N ALA A 6 -10.55 1.07 -17.51
CA ALA A 6 -9.09 1.09 -17.69
C ALA A 6 -8.50 2.47 -17.42
N ILE A 7 -9.15 3.55 -17.90
CA ILE A 7 -8.73 4.93 -17.61
C ILE A 7 -8.79 5.22 -16.10
N VAL A 8 -9.89 4.85 -15.44
CA VAL A 8 -10.04 5.02 -13.97
C VAL A 8 -8.94 4.24 -13.24
N GLY A 9 -8.69 2.99 -13.63
CA GLY A 9 -7.62 2.17 -13.07
C GLY A 9 -6.23 2.80 -13.25
N PHE A 10 -5.95 3.39 -14.42
CA PHE A 10 -4.69 4.09 -14.69
C PHE A 10 -4.47 5.27 -13.73
N TYR A 11 -5.45 6.17 -13.60
CA TYR A 11 -5.32 7.34 -12.73
C TYR A 11 -5.25 6.95 -11.25
N ALA A 12 -6.06 5.97 -10.83
CA ALA A 12 -6.03 5.46 -9.46
C ALA A 12 -4.66 4.83 -9.13
N ALA A 13 -4.11 4.02 -10.02
CA ALA A 13 -2.80 3.42 -9.84
C ALA A 13 -1.67 4.48 -9.82
N MET A 14 -1.79 5.54 -10.63
CA MET A 14 -0.82 6.65 -10.63
C MET A 14 -0.90 7.48 -9.34
N ALA A 15 -2.11 7.76 -8.85
CA ALA A 15 -2.30 8.46 -7.57
C ALA A 15 -1.73 7.64 -6.40
N ALA A 16 -1.99 6.33 -6.37
CA ALA A 16 -1.37 5.42 -5.39
C ALA A 16 0.16 5.44 -5.48
N PHE A 17 0.71 5.37 -6.70
CA PHE A 17 2.16 5.43 -6.92
C PHE A 17 2.78 6.71 -6.36
N LEU A 18 2.20 7.88 -6.69
CA LEU A 18 2.71 9.17 -6.22
C LEU A 18 2.63 9.28 -4.70
N ALA A 19 1.55 8.80 -4.08
CA ALA A 19 1.40 8.77 -2.63
C ALA A 19 2.44 7.83 -1.97
N MET A 20 2.72 6.66 -2.57
CA MET A 20 3.77 5.75 -2.06
C MET A 20 5.18 6.34 -2.20
N VAL A 21 5.46 7.07 -3.27
CA VAL A 21 6.74 7.80 -3.42
C VAL A 21 6.86 8.89 -2.37
N GLY A 22 5.80 9.66 -2.13
CA GLY A 22 5.74 10.67 -1.06
C GLY A 22 5.99 10.06 0.31
N TYR A 23 5.30 8.96 0.63
CA TYR A 23 5.54 8.18 1.85
C TYR A 23 7.01 7.75 1.97
N GLY A 24 7.59 7.20 0.90
CA GLY A 24 8.98 6.73 0.92
C GLY A 24 9.99 7.85 1.15
N ILE A 25 9.76 9.03 0.57
CA ILE A 25 10.60 10.22 0.80
C ILE A 25 10.52 10.62 2.28
N VAL A 26 9.31 10.72 2.85
CA VAL A 26 9.13 11.12 4.25
C VAL A 26 9.76 10.10 5.19
N GLN A 27 9.56 8.79 4.95
CA GLN A 27 10.17 7.72 5.73
C GLN A 27 11.70 7.84 5.74
N ILE A 28 12.33 8.12 4.60
CA ILE A 28 13.78 8.30 4.50
C ILE A 28 14.23 9.53 5.30
N LEU A 29 13.52 10.66 5.18
CA LEU A 29 13.83 11.89 5.90
C LEU A 29 13.68 11.71 7.42
N GLN A 30 12.66 10.99 7.87
CA GLN A 30 12.43 10.69 9.27
C GLN A 30 13.54 9.80 9.85
N VAL A 31 13.93 8.74 9.13
CA VAL A 31 15.03 7.84 9.55
C VAL A 31 16.38 8.57 9.55
N ALA A 32 16.59 9.52 8.63
CA ALA A 32 17.78 10.36 8.59
C ALA A 32 17.78 11.49 9.65
N GLY A 33 16.69 11.67 10.41
CA GLY A 33 16.56 12.72 11.41
C GLY A 33 16.42 14.14 10.84
N VAL A 34 16.02 14.27 9.57
CA VAL A 34 15.83 15.58 8.90
C VAL A 34 14.50 16.22 9.29
N THR A 35 13.47 15.41 9.52
CA THR A 35 12.14 15.83 9.99
C THR A 35 11.91 15.34 11.41
N GLY A 36 10.96 15.95 12.12
CA GLY A 36 10.59 15.54 13.46
C GLY A 36 9.14 15.88 13.80
N TYR A 37 8.70 15.39 14.96
CA TYR A 37 7.34 15.52 15.43
C TYR A 37 6.89 16.99 15.56
N PRO A 38 5.65 17.34 15.16
CA PRO A 38 4.59 16.48 14.61
C PRO A 38 4.61 16.34 13.08
N LEU A 39 5.51 17.05 12.39
CA LEU A 39 5.44 17.19 10.93
C LEU A 39 5.74 15.87 10.21
N ASP A 40 6.72 15.11 10.67
CA ASP A 40 7.04 13.78 10.13
C ASP A 40 5.84 12.83 10.22
N ASP A 41 5.19 12.76 11.38
CA ASP A 41 4.00 11.96 11.64
C ASP A 41 2.81 12.40 10.77
N ILE A 42 2.56 13.70 10.67
CA ILE A 42 1.50 14.23 9.79
C ILE A 42 1.74 13.82 8.34
N LEU A 43 2.98 13.99 7.85
CA LEU A 43 3.33 13.71 6.47
C LEU A 43 3.28 12.20 6.18
N ILE A 44 3.85 11.36 7.05
CA ILE A 44 3.91 9.92 6.82
C ILE A 44 2.53 9.29 6.87
N TYR A 45 1.71 9.63 7.88
CA TYR A 45 0.34 9.13 7.97
C TYR A 45 -0.54 9.72 6.86
N GLY A 46 -0.33 10.98 6.49
CA GLY A 46 -1.06 11.63 5.39
C GLY A 46 -0.81 10.95 4.05
N PHE A 47 0.45 10.69 3.69
CA PHE A 47 0.77 9.96 2.46
C PHE A 47 0.28 8.51 2.54
N SER A 48 0.42 7.82 3.68
CA SER A 48 -0.12 6.46 3.81
C SER A 48 -1.63 6.41 3.62
N LEU A 49 -2.37 7.35 4.20
CA LEU A 49 -3.81 7.47 4.01
C LEU A 49 -4.17 7.76 2.54
N ALA A 50 -3.38 8.58 1.85
CA ALA A 50 -3.58 8.91 0.44
C ALA A 50 -3.34 7.72 -0.52
N ILE A 51 -2.63 6.67 -0.09
CA ILE A 51 -2.44 5.44 -0.88
C ILE A 51 -3.72 4.60 -0.92
N ALA A 52 -4.46 4.51 0.19
CA ALA A 52 -5.49 3.50 0.40
C ALA A 52 -6.63 3.53 -0.62
N PRO A 53 -7.37 4.65 -0.77
CA PRO A 53 -8.48 4.69 -1.72
C PRO A 53 -8.05 4.48 -3.18
N PRO A 54 -6.98 5.13 -3.70
CA PRO A 54 -6.52 4.90 -5.06
C PRO A 54 -6.05 3.45 -5.31
N PHE A 55 -5.38 2.82 -4.34
CA PHE A 55 -5.00 1.41 -4.46
C PHE A 55 -6.22 0.50 -4.56
N LEU A 56 -7.24 0.70 -3.71
CA LEU A 56 -8.48 -0.07 -3.78
C LEU A 56 -9.18 0.10 -5.14
N ILE A 57 -9.29 1.34 -5.63
CA ILE A 57 -9.91 1.62 -6.93
C ILE A 57 -9.13 0.98 -8.08
N ALA A 58 -7.79 0.98 -8.02
CA ALA A 58 -6.97 0.30 -9.01
C ALA A 58 -7.22 -1.22 -9.03
N ILE A 59 -7.31 -1.88 -7.87
CA ILE A 59 -7.62 -3.31 -7.80
C ILE A 59 -9.07 -3.61 -8.21
N LEU A 60 -10.02 -2.72 -7.89
CA LEU A 60 -11.40 -2.82 -8.36
C LEU A 60 -11.48 -2.74 -9.88
N ALA A 61 -10.79 -1.77 -10.49
CA ALA A 61 -10.69 -1.64 -11.93
C ALA A 61 -10.08 -2.91 -12.56
N LEU A 62 -9.02 -3.46 -11.95
CA LEU A 62 -8.42 -4.72 -12.38
C LEU A 62 -9.47 -5.86 -12.40
N HIS A 63 -10.23 -6.03 -11.33
CA HIS A 63 -11.28 -7.06 -11.24
C HIS A 63 -12.33 -6.96 -12.36
N HIS A 64 -12.67 -5.74 -12.78
CA HIS A 64 -13.65 -5.52 -13.83
C HIS A 64 -13.14 -5.73 -15.26
N ILE A 65 -11.84 -5.57 -15.52
CA ILE A 65 -11.28 -5.71 -16.87
C ILE A 65 -10.77 -7.13 -17.17
N VAL A 66 -10.50 -7.94 -16.14
CA VAL A 66 -9.94 -9.28 -16.32
C VAL A 66 -10.97 -10.29 -16.82
N PRO A 67 -10.55 -11.29 -17.62
CA PRO A 67 -11.46 -12.33 -18.12
C PRO A 67 -11.97 -13.25 -17.00
N GLY A 68 -13.09 -13.93 -17.28
CA GLY A 68 -13.84 -14.72 -16.28
C GLY A 68 -13.03 -15.84 -15.61
N ASP A 69 -12.13 -16.49 -16.35
CA ASP A 69 -11.24 -17.56 -15.87
C ASP A 69 -10.26 -17.08 -14.77
N ARG A 70 -10.02 -15.77 -14.67
CA ARG A 70 -9.11 -15.17 -13.68
C ARG A 70 -9.83 -14.39 -12.59
N LYS A 71 -11.16 -14.36 -12.60
CA LYS A 71 -11.95 -13.55 -11.66
C LYS A 71 -11.75 -13.96 -10.21
N PHE A 72 -11.61 -15.25 -9.92
CA PHE A 72 -11.33 -15.74 -8.57
C PHE A 72 -10.11 -15.02 -7.94
N TRP A 73 -9.00 -14.98 -8.67
CA TRP A 73 -7.76 -14.36 -8.21
C TRP A 73 -7.89 -12.84 -8.04
N SER A 74 -8.51 -12.16 -9.01
CA SER A 74 -8.73 -10.72 -8.91
C SER A 74 -9.73 -10.33 -7.80
N HIS A 75 -10.69 -11.21 -7.49
CA HIS A 75 -11.66 -10.99 -6.43
C HIS A 75 -11.01 -11.17 -5.06
N ALA A 76 -10.19 -12.22 -4.89
CA ALA A 76 -9.35 -12.38 -3.70
C ALA A 76 -8.45 -11.15 -3.48
N ALA A 77 -7.80 -10.66 -4.55
CA ALA A 77 -7.01 -9.43 -4.48
C ALA A 77 -7.83 -8.22 -4.01
N LEU A 78 -9.06 -8.07 -4.51
CA LEU A 78 -9.97 -6.99 -4.13
C LEU A 78 -10.40 -7.07 -2.66
N LEU A 79 -10.71 -8.27 -2.15
CA LEU A 79 -11.08 -8.45 -0.74
C LEU A 79 -9.93 -8.02 0.20
N PHE A 80 -8.69 -8.41 -0.12
CA PHE A 80 -7.53 -7.98 0.67
C PHE A 80 -7.19 -6.49 0.50
N ALA A 81 -7.42 -5.90 -0.67
CA ALA A 81 -7.30 -4.46 -0.87
C ALA A 81 -8.32 -3.68 -0.02
N LEU A 82 -9.54 -4.22 0.13
CA LEU A 82 -10.57 -3.65 1.00
C LEU A 82 -10.13 -3.72 2.47
N LEU A 83 -9.65 -4.87 2.95
CA LEU A 83 -9.14 -5.02 4.31
C LEU A 83 -7.99 -4.04 4.60
N TYR A 84 -7.02 -3.94 3.69
CA TYR A 84 -5.95 -2.94 3.76
C TYR A 84 -6.50 -1.52 3.92
N THR A 85 -7.45 -1.15 3.05
CA THR A 85 -8.06 0.18 3.07
C THR A 85 -8.75 0.48 4.40
N VAL A 86 -9.48 -0.49 4.95
CA VAL A 86 -10.15 -0.35 6.24
C VAL A 86 -9.14 -0.11 7.37
N TYR A 87 -8.07 -0.91 7.45
CA TYR A 87 -7.04 -0.73 8.49
C TYR A 87 -6.34 0.62 8.38
N VAL A 88 -5.90 1.00 7.18
CA VAL A 88 -5.18 2.25 6.92
C VAL A 88 -6.05 3.47 7.17
N VAL A 89 -7.29 3.48 6.67
CA VAL A 89 -8.22 4.60 6.88
C VAL A 89 -8.54 4.74 8.35
N MET A 90 -8.83 3.65 9.05
CA MET A 90 -9.13 3.67 10.48
C MET A 90 -7.94 4.22 11.29
N MET A 91 -6.75 3.64 11.09
CA MET A 91 -5.56 4.01 11.85
C MET A 91 -5.16 5.46 11.61
N TYR A 92 -4.90 5.84 10.36
CA TYR A 92 -4.30 7.16 10.09
C TYR A 92 -5.30 8.29 10.26
N SER A 93 -6.61 8.06 10.09
CA SER A 93 -7.60 9.06 10.47
C SER A 93 -7.59 9.31 11.98
N VAL A 94 -7.47 8.26 12.80
CA VAL A 94 -7.34 8.42 14.26
C VAL A 94 -6.04 9.15 14.62
N GLN A 95 -4.91 8.82 13.98
CA GLN A 95 -3.64 9.50 14.24
C GLN A 95 -3.71 10.99 13.91
N LEU A 96 -4.15 11.32 12.69
CA LEU A 96 -4.17 12.70 12.18
C LEU A 96 -5.24 13.57 12.85
N ALA A 97 -6.44 13.04 13.08
CA ALA A 97 -7.57 13.83 13.58
C ALA A 97 -7.68 13.85 15.11
N THR A 98 -7.12 12.86 15.80
CA THR A 98 -7.29 12.71 17.25
C THR A 98 -5.97 12.70 18.00
N VAL A 99 -5.07 11.76 17.68
CA VAL A 99 -3.87 11.53 18.52
C VAL A 99 -2.89 12.69 18.45
N ILE A 100 -2.54 13.15 17.25
CA ILE A 100 -1.61 14.27 17.08
C ILE A 100 -2.19 15.56 17.69
N PRO A 101 -3.43 15.98 17.41
CA PRO A 101 -4.01 17.17 18.04
C PRO A 101 -4.04 17.12 19.57
N VAL A 102 -4.39 15.97 20.17
CA VAL A 102 -4.44 15.80 21.62
C VAL A 102 -3.04 15.85 22.23
N SER A 103 -2.06 15.16 21.64
CA SER A 103 -0.69 15.10 22.16
C SER A 103 0.05 16.44 22.11
N LEU A 104 -0.30 17.32 21.16
CA LEU A 104 0.21 18.70 21.13
C LEU A 104 -0.26 19.56 22.32
N HIS A 105 -1.42 19.26 22.91
CA HIS A 105 -1.96 19.99 24.07
C HIS A 105 -1.68 19.27 25.39
N ASN A 106 -1.72 17.94 25.39
CA ASN A 106 -1.56 17.09 26.57
C ASN A 106 -0.62 15.91 26.24
N PRO A 107 0.70 16.13 26.32
CA PRO A 107 1.71 15.12 25.93
C PRO A 107 1.67 13.83 26.75
N SER A 108 1.01 13.85 27.92
CA SER A 108 0.84 12.69 28.80
C SER A 108 -0.22 11.69 28.32
N VAL A 109 -1.04 12.03 27.33
CA VAL A 109 -2.07 11.15 26.76
C VAL A 109 -1.49 10.38 25.57
N ASN A 110 -1.29 9.07 25.74
CA ASN A 110 -0.62 8.21 24.74
C ASN A 110 -1.38 6.90 24.41
N ILE A 111 -2.63 6.76 24.83
CA ILE A 111 -3.37 5.48 24.78
C ILE A 111 -3.53 4.93 23.34
N LEU A 112 -3.50 5.81 22.33
CA LEU A 112 -3.70 5.47 20.93
C LEU A 112 -2.48 5.78 20.04
N THR A 113 -1.31 6.10 20.62
CA THR A 113 -0.11 6.37 19.82
C THR A 113 0.42 5.13 19.13
N VAL A 114 1.02 5.31 17.96
CA VAL A 114 1.76 4.27 17.27
C VAL A 114 3.12 4.11 17.94
N THR A 115 3.27 3.10 18.77
CA THR A 115 4.55 2.71 19.37
C THR A 115 4.79 1.22 19.11
N PRO A 116 6.04 0.74 19.11
CA PRO A 116 6.29 -0.68 18.93
C PRO A 116 5.44 -1.52 19.87
N HIS A 117 4.75 -2.52 19.31
CA HIS A 117 3.81 -3.41 20.02
C HIS A 117 2.50 -2.77 20.51
N SER A 118 2.19 -1.53 20.13
CA SER A 118 0.88 -0.95 20.41
C SER A 118 -0.23 -1.55 19.56
N PHE A 119 -1.48 -1.27 19.92
CA PHE A 119 -2.63 -1.70 19.13
C PHE A 119 -2.56 -1.16 17.68
N PHE A 120 -2.25 0.13 17.50
CA PHE A 120 -2.14 0.72 16.17
C PHE A 120 -0.91 0.25 15.41
N TRP A 121 0.18 -0.12 16.09
CA TRP A 121 1.31 -0.80 15.45
C TRP A 121 0.90 -2.14 14.83
N THR A 122 0.06 -2.90 15.53
CA THR A 122 -0.49 -4.16 15.02
C THR A 122 -1.44 -3.93 13.85
N LEU A 123 -2.30 -2.91 13.92
CA LEU A 123 -3.19 -2.56 12.79
C LEU A 123 -2.40 -2.13 11.54
N ASP A 124 -1.31 -1.38 11.73
CA ASP A 124 -0.44 -0.96 10.63
C ASP A 124 0.16 -2.18 9.93
N ALA A 125 0.72 -3.11 10.72
CA ALA A 125 1.25 -4.38 10.22
C ALA A 125 0.21 -5.15 9.41
N LEU A 126 -1.00 -5.31 9.96
CA LEU A 126 -2.10 -6.01 9.29
C LEU A 126 -2.50 -5.32 7.99
N GLY A 127 -2.49 -3.98 7.95
CA GLY A 127 -2.68 -3.21 6.74
C GLY A 127 -1.70 -3.64 5.65
N TYR A 128 -0.40 -3.48 5.88
CA TYR A 128 0.61 -3.79 4.86
C TYR A 128 0.69 -5.28 4.49
N ILE A 129 0.37 -6.19 5.42
CA ILE A 129 0.20 -7.62 5.13
C ILE A 129 -0.99 -7.84 4.18
N CYS A 130 -2.13 -7.19 4.44
CA CYS A 130 -3.30 -7.27 3.54
C CYS A 130 -2.99 -6.69 2.16
N MET A 131 -2.27 -5.57 2.07
CA MET A 131 -1.81 -5.05 0.77
C MET A 131 -0.94 -6.07 0.03
N SER A 132 0.03 -6.68 0.73
CA SER A 132 0.94 -7.67 0.14
C SER A 132 0.19 -8.93 -0.32
N LEU A 133 -0.82 -9.38 0.44
CA LEU A 133 -1.73 -10.46 0.02
C LEU A 133 -2.52 -10.06 -1.22
N SER A 134 -3.04 -8.83 -1.26
CA SER A 134 -3.74 -8.30 -2.42
C SER A 134 -2.86 -8.35 -3.68
N THR A 135 -1.62 -7.87 -3.60
CA THR A 135 -0.69 -7.93 -4.73
C THR A 135 -0.34 -9.37 -5.11
N LEU A 136 -0.14 -10.26 -4.14
CA LEU A 136 0.16 -11.67 -4.40
C LEU A 136 -0.97 -12.34 -5.19
N PHE A 137 -2.23 -12.15 -4.77
CA PHE A 137 -3.38 -12.69 -5.47
C PHE A 137 -3.56 -12.05 -6.85
N ALA A 138 -3.34 -10.73 -6.96
CA ALA A 138 -3.35 -10.03 -8.24
C ALA A 138 -2.29 -10.59 -9.21
N ALA A 139 -1.14 -11.08 -8.71
CA ALA A 139 -0.11 -11.65 -9.57
C ALA A 139 -0.58 -12.88 -10.36
N PHE A 140 -1.53 -13.67 -9.82
CA PHE A 140 -2.08 -14.85 -10.49
C PHE A 140 -3.03 -14.49 -11.64
N VAL A 141 -3.43 -13.22 -11.74
CA VAL A 141 -4.19 -12.69 -12.89
C VAL A 141 -3.30 -12.54 -14.13
N PHE A 142 -1.98 -12.37 -13.98
CA PHE A 142 -1.10 -12.00 -15.09
C PHE A 142 -0.39 -13.20 -15.70
N LYS A 143 -0.12 -13.14 -17.01
CA LYS A 143 0.63 -14.18 -17.72
C LYS A 143 2.11 -14.23 -17.27
N ARG A 144 2.76 -15.37 -17.50
CA ARG A 144 4.17 -15.61 -17.14
C ARG A 144 5.17 -15.11 -18.20
N ASP A 145 4.66 -14.64 -19.34
CA ASP A 145 5.41 -14.24 -20.53
C ASP A 145 5.10 -12.80 -20.98
N GLY A 146 5.94 -12.31 -21.89
CA GLY A 146 5.80 -10.99 -22.50
C GLY A 146 5.75 -9.81 -21.51
N ALA A 147 5.00 -8.80 -21.92
CA ALA A 147 4.80 -7.54 -21.20
C ALA A 147 4.30 -7.69 -19.75
N GLN A 148 3.48 -8.71 -19.48
CA GLN A 148 2.84 -8.92 -18.17
C GLN A 148 3.78 -9.59 -17.16
N LYS A 149 4.87 -10.21 -17.63
CA LYS A 149 5.84 -10.92 -16.79
C LYS A 149 6.48 -10.02 -15.73
N SER A 150 6.82 -8.79 -16.10
CA SER A 150 7.45 -7.85 -15.17
C SER A 150 6.47 -7.41 -14.07
N LEU A 151 5.26 -7.02 -14.45
CA LEU A 151 4.18 -6.70 -13.50
C LEU A 151 3.93 -7.86 -12.53
N ARG A 152 3.80 -9.08 -13.05
CA ARG A 152 3.62 -10.28 -12.23
C ARG A 152 4.77 -10.47 -11.22
N ARG A 153 6.02 -10.25 -11.63
CA ARG A 153 7.18 -10.40 -10.75
C ARG A 153 7.17 -9.38 -9.62
N PHE A 154 6.86 -8.11 -9.91
CA PHE A 154 6.75 -7.07 -8.88
C PHE A 154 5.63 -7.36 -7.88
N LEU A 155 4.47 -7.80 -8.38
CA LEU A 155 3.34 -8.19 -7.52
C LEU A 155 3.68 -9.38 -6.61
N ILE A 156 4.40 -10.37 -7.11
CA ILE A 156 4.91 -11.49 -6.29
C ILE A 156 5.96 -10.98 -5.30
N ALA A 157 6.90 -10.14 -5.73
CA ALA A 157 7.93 -9.59 -4.86
C ALA A 157 7.32 -8.78 -3.71
N ASN A 158 6.27 -8.00 -3.97
CA ASN A 158 5.52 -7.33 -2.91
C ASN A 158 4.76 -8.33 -2.02
N GLY A 159 4.16 -9.37 -2.61
CA GLY A 159 3.57 -10.47 -1.85
C GLY A 159 4.55 -11.19 -0.92
N LEU A 160 5.82 -11.32 -1.33
CA LEU A 160 6.89 -11.88 -0.50
C LEU A 160 7.36 -10.94 0.61
N MET A 161 6.84 -9.70 0.68
CA MET A 161 7.06 -8.83 1.83
C MET A 161 6.33 -9.28 3.08
N ILE A 162 5.30 -10.15 2.97
CA ILE A 162 4.54 -10.65 4.14
C ILE A 162 5.47 -11.17 5.26
N PRO A 163 6.36 -12.14 5.03
CA PRO A 163 7.26 -12.60 6.09
C PRO A 163 8.21 -11.52 6.62
N LEU A 164 8.66 -10.60 5.75
CA LEU A 164 9.57 -9.51 6.14
C LEU A 164 8.87 -8.48 7.01
N ILE A 165 7.65 -8.07 6.65
CA ILE A 165 6.80 -7.16 7.41
C ILE A 165 6.39 -7.81 8.73
N SER A 166 5.92 -9.06 8.70
CA SER A 166 5.58 -9.79 9.93
C SER A 166 6.76 -9.88 10.88
N PHE A 167 7.96 -10.14 10.37
CA PHE A 167 9.17 -10.10 11.20
C PHE A 167 9.44 -8.69 11.72
N ALA A 168 9.44 -7.67 10.87
CA ALA A 168 9.72 -6.29 11.28
C ALA A 168 8.76 -5.76 12.36
N TYR A 169 7.48 -6.13 12.30
CA TYR A 169 6.46 -5.63 13.21
C TYR A 169 6.27 -6.50 14.46
N PHE A 170 6.36 -7.83 14.35
CA PHE A 170 6.05 -8.73 15.47
C PHE A 170 7.27 -9.30 16.18
N TYR A 171 8.49 -8.95 15.74
CA TYR A 171 9.69 -9.34 16.46
C TYR A 171 9.75 -8.69 17.86
N PRO A 172 10.02 -9.45 18.94
CA PRO A 172 9.88 -8.93 20.31
C PRO A 172 10.72 -7.70 20.62
N HIS A 173 11.91 -7.59 20.02
CA HIS A 173 12.84 -6.50 20.28
C HIS A 173 12.86 -5.50 19.12
N PHE A 174 12.18 -4.37 19.32
CA PHE A 174 12.19 -3.30 18.34
C PHE A 174 13.58 -2.69 18.20
N SER A 175 14.02 -2.48 16.97
CA SER A 175 15.15 -1.63 16.63
C SER A 175 14.97 -1.06 15.23
N THR A 176 15.59 0.07 14.93
CA THR A 176 15.59 0.65 13.58
C THR A 176 16.17 -0.32 12.55
N TRP A 177 17.14 -1.16 12.94
CA TRP A 177 17.69 -2.23 12.11
C TRP A 177 16.66 -3.29 11.69
N VAL A 178 15.76 -3.65 12.61
CA VAL A 178 14.66 -4.57 12.30
C VAL A 178 13.67 -3.92 11.33
N LEU A 179 13.42 -2.61 11.45
CA LEU A 179 12.56 -1.87 10.52
C LEU A 179 13.14 -1.82 9.11
N PHE A 180 14.47 -1.76 8.97
CA PHE A 180 15.14 -1.80 7.66
C PHE A 180 14.86 -3.07 6.85
N ILE A 181 14.51 -4.19 7.49
CA ILE A 181 14.10 -5.43 6.81
C ILE A 181 12.85 -5.21 5.94
N GLY A 182 11.99 -4.27 6.33
CA GLY A 182 10.80 -3.89 5.57
C GLY A 182 11.06 -2.99 4.37
N THR A 183 12.25 -2.37 4.24
CA THR A 183 12.52 -1.37 3.19
C THR A 183 12.41 -1.85 1.74
N PRO A 184 12.57 -3.15 1.39
CA PRO A 184 12.25 -3.58 0.03
C PRO A 184 10.79 -3.28 -0.39
N TRP A 185 9.88 -3.03 0.58
CA TRP A 185 8.53 -2.53 0.31
C TRP A 185 8.54 -1.20 -0.46
N LEU A 186 9.49 -0.30 -0.17
CA LEU A 186 9.65 1.02 -0.81
C LEU A 186 9.93 0.92 -2.33
N VAL A 187 10.29 -0.26 -2.83
CA VAL A 187 10.51 -0.51 -4.26
C VAL A 187 9.43 -1.41 -4.82
N THR A 188 9.10 -2.50 -4.10
CA THR A 188 8.17 -3.51 -4.60
C THR A 188 6.73 -3.00 -4.68
N ALA A 189 6.27 -2.19 -3.72
CA ALA A 189 4.90 -1.66 -3.73
C ALA A 189 4.72 -0.58 -4.81
N PRO A 190 5.56 0.48 -4.87
CA PRO A 190 5.47 1.49 -5.93
C PRO A 190 5.65 0.90 -7.33
N GLY A 191 6.62 -0.02 -7.49
CA GLY A 191 6.85 -0.70 -8.75
C GLY A 191 5.64 -1.53 -9.20
N SER A 192 4.94 -2.18 -8.26
CA SER A 192 3.71 -2.94 -8.56
C SER A 192 2.59 -2.04 -9.10
N VAL A 193 2.32 -0.92 -8.43
CA VAL A 193 1.24 0.00 -8.86
C VAL A 193 1.61 0.77 -10.12
N LEU A 194 2.88 1.13 -10.32
CA LEU A 194 3.34 1.78 -11.56
C LEU A 194 3.20 0.85 -12.77
N LEU A 195 3.61 -0.41 -12.64
CA LEU A 195 3.45 -1.40 -13.71
C LEU A 195 1.97 -1.74 -13.93
N LEU A 196 1.14 -1.69 -12.90
CA LEU A 196 -0.31 -1.84 -13.02
C LEU A 196 -0.93 -0.66 -13.78
N ALA A 197 -0.48 0.57 -13.55
CA ALA A 197 -0.86 1.72 -14.36
C ALA A 197 -0.46 1.52 -15.83
N ALA A 198 0.78 1.09 -16.09
CA ALA A 198 1.23 0.80 -17.44
C ALA A 198 0.39 -0.30 -18.13
N PHE A 199 -0.08 -1.30 -17.37
CA PHE A 199 -1.01 -2.31 -17.85
C PHE A 199 -2.36 -1.71 -18.24
N PHE A 200 -2.98 -0.89 -17.38
CA PHE A 200 -4.24 -0.20 -17.70
C PHE A 200 -4.14 0.67 -18.95
N ARG A 201 -3.05 1.43 -19.10
CA ARG A 201 -2.79 2.24 -20.29
C ARG A 201 -2.74 1.39 -21.55
N ARG A 202 -2.08 0.23 -21.51
CA ARG A 202 -2.02 -0.70 -22.65
C ARG A 202 -3.38 -1.30 -22.97
N SER A 203 -4.12 -1.74 -21.96
CA SER A 203 -5.48 -2.28 -22.15
C SER A 203 -6.42 -1.27 -22.82
N TYR A 204 -6.35 0.00 -22.43
CA TYR A 204 -7.10 1.07 -23.08
C TYR A 204 -6.72 1.25 -24.56
N LEU A 205 -5.42 1.28 -24.87
CA LEU A 205 -4.95 1.47 -26.25
C LEU A 205 -5.31 0.30 -27.17
N THR A 206 -5.29 -0.94 -26.67
CA THR A 206 -5.66 -2.13 -27.46
C THR A 206 -7.17 -2.20 -27.75
N GLU A 207 -8.02 -1.63 -26.90
CA GLU A 207 -9.47 -1.55 -27.15
C GLU A 207 -9.86 -0.40 -28.11
N LEU A 208 -8.93 0.48 -28.49
CA LEU A 208 -9.14 1.57 -29.46
C LEU A 208 -8.74 1.20 -30.90
N THR A 209 -7.92 0.16 -31.08
CA THR A 209 -7.41 -0.33 -32.36
C THR A 209 -8.22 -1.52 -32.85
#